data_AF-A0A6P6XH80-F1
#
_entry.id   AF-A0A6P6XH80-F1
#
_cell.length_a   1.000
_cell.length_b   1.000
_cell.length_c   1.000
_cell.angle_alpha   90.00
_cell.angle_beta   90.00
_cell.angle_gamma   90.00
#
_symmetry.space_group_name_H-M   'P 1'
#
loop_
_entity.id
_entity.type
_entity.pdbx_description
1 polymer ?
#
loop_
_entity_poly.entity_id
_entity_poly.type
_entity_poly.pdbx_seq_one_letter_code
_entity_poly.pdbx_strand_id
1 'polypeptide(L)'
;MRRRPGIGGLQNAAAARDQYRLLGENVAKLRTDLMKEQLSTFRSQLEDFARKHKNDIRKNPAFRSQFHEMCAKVGVDPLASNKGFWAELLGIGDFYYELGVQIVDICLSTRAHNGGLISLEELCKLLGQRRKGAREAVSEDDCLRAISKLKVLGSGFEVISVGKRKLVRSVPTELNKDHNEILELAQAQGFVTVDEVQRRLSWPSGRATDALETLLDEGLAID
;
A
#
# COMPACT_ATOMS: atom_id res chain seq x y z
N MET A 1 -46.87 10.77 -47.26
CA MET A 1 -47.61 11.23 -46.06
C MET A 1 -47.29 10.31 -44.88
N ARG A 2 -46.52 10.79 -43.89
CA ARG A 2 -46.17 10.00 -42.69
C ARG A 2 -47.30 10.22 -41.66
N ARG A 3 -48.14 9.21 -41.42
CA ARG A 3 -49.22 9.28 -40.42
C ARG A 3 -48.61 9.57 -39.04
N ARG A 4 -49.04 10.66 -38.41
CA ARG A 4 -48.62 11.02 -37.05
C ARG A 4 -49.11 9.92 -36.08
N PRO A 5 -48.30 9.48 -35.10
CA PRO A 5 -48.74 8.52 -34.10
C PRO A 5 -49.98 9.04 -33.38
N GLY A 6 -51.04 8.22 -33.30
CA GLY A 6 -52.22 8.55 -32.51
C GLY A 6 -51.92 8.56 -31.02
N ILE A 7 -52.67 9.34 -30.24
CA ILE A 7 -52.49 9.52 -28.79
C ILE A 7 -52.47 8.18 -28.04
N GLY A 8 -53.29 7.21 -28.44
CA GLY A 8 -53.27 5.85 -27.87
C GLY A 8 -51.98 5.07 -28.15
N GLY A 9 -51.33 5.29 -29.29
CA GLY A 9 -50.02 4.69 -29.60
C GLY A 9 -48.89 5.28 -28.75
N LEU A 10 -48.96 6.58 -28.43
CA LEU A 10 -48.02 7.23 -27.51
C LEU A 10 -48.22 6.77 -26.06
N GLN A 11 -49.47 6.58 -25.62
CA GLN A 11 -49.77 6.03 -24.29
C GLN A 11 -49.32 4.58 -24.14
N ASN A 12 -49.57 3.73 -25.15
CA ASN A 12 -49.10 2.35 -25.15
C ASN A 12 -47.57 2.24 -25.18
N ALA A 13 -46.90 3.11 -25.96
CA ALA A 13 -45.43 3.17 -25.98
C ALA A 13 -44.86 3.64 -24.63
N ALA A 14 -45.49 4.61 -23.98
CA ALA A 14 -45.11 5.07 -22.64
C ALA A 14 -45.29 3.95 -21.58
N ALA A 15 -46.44 3.27 -21.59
CA ALA A 15 -46.72 2.17 -20.68
C ALA A 15 -45.75 0.99 -20.87
N ALA A 16 -45.43 0.63 -22.10
CA ALA A 16 -44.42 -0.39 -22.39
C ALA A 16 -43.03 0.01 -21.87
N ARG A 17 -42.63 1.28 -22.07
CA ARG A 17 -41.34 1.79 -21.56
C ARG A 17 -41.27 1.73 -20.04
N ASP A 18 -42.35 2.08 -19.34
CA ASP A 18 -42.40 1.99 -17.88
C ASP A 18 -42.37 0.55 -17.38
N GLN A 19 -43.03 -0.39 -18.07
CA GLN A 19 -42.92 -1.82 -17.75
C GLN A 19 -41.49 -2.35 -17.93
N TYR A 20 -40.80 -2.00 -19.03
CA TYR A 20 -39.40 -2.37 -19.23
C TYR A 20 -38.48 -1.75 -18.18
N ARG A 21 -38.74 -0.50 -17.76
CA ARG A 21 -38.00 0.16 -16.69
C ARG A 21 -38.19 -0.56 -15.35
N LEU A 22 -39.42 -0.88 -14.98
CA LEU A 22 -39.72 -1.62 -13.75
C LEU A 22 -39.10 -3.02 -13.76
N LEU A 23 -39.16 -3.72 -14.90
CA LEU A 23 -38.49 -5.01 -15.05
C LEU A 23 -36.97 -4.87 -14.90
N GLY A 24 -36.36 -3.84 -15.50
CA GLY A 24 -34.95 -3.55 -15.36
C GLY A 24 -34.54 -3.24 -13.91
N GLU A 25 -35.33 -2.43 -13.21
CA GLU A 25 -35.14 -2.14 -11.78
C GLU A 25 -35.26 -3.39 -10.92
N ASN A 26 -36.22 -4.28 -11.21
CA ASN A 26 -36.40 -5.55 -10.49
C ASN A 26 -35.24 -6.52 -10.74
N VAL A 27 -34.78 -6.66 -11.99
CA VAL A 27 -33.61 -7.49 -12.33
C VAL A 27 -32.36 -6.94 -11.65
N ALA A 28 -32.18 -5.62 -11.61
CA ALA A 28 -31.08 -4.99 -10.89
C ALA A 28 -31.14 -5.30 -9.39
N LYS A 29 -32.32 -5.15 -8.76
CA LYS A 29 -32.53 -5.50 -7.34
C LYS A 29 -32.22 -6.96 -7.04
N LEU A 30 -32.76 -7.89 -7.83
CA LEU A 30 -32.49 -9.33 -7.69
C LEU A 30 -31.00 -9.64 -7.79
N ARG A 31 -30.30 -9.02 -8.75
CA ARG A 31 -28.84 -9.16 -8.88
C ARG A 31 -28.12 -8.62 -7.65
N THR A 32 -28.52 -7.46 -7.13
CA THR A 32 -27.90 -6.89 -5.93
C THR A 32 -28.13 -7.74 -4.69
N ASP A 33 -29.32 -8.31 -4.53
CA ASP A 33 -29.66 -9.14 -3.36
C ASP A 33 -28.93 -10.48 -3.43
N LEU A 34 -28.87 -11.11 -4.61
CA LEU A 34 -28.03 -12.29 -4.84
C LEU A 34 -26.56 -12.02 -4.52
N MET A 35 -26.01 -10.87 -4.94
CA MET A 35 -24.62 -10.52 -4.64
C MET A 35 -24.39 -10.29 -3.13
N LYS A 36 -25.35 -9.73 -2.40
CA LYS A 36 -25.26 -9.58 -0.94
C LYS A 36 -25.24 -10.94 -0.25
N GLU A 37 -26.08 -11.88 -0.66
CA GLU A 37 -26.10 -13.24 -0.11
C GLU A 37 -24.79 -13.98 -0.38
N GLN A 38 -24.25 -13.86 -1.60
CA GLN A 38 -22.95 -14.44 -1.94
C GLN A 38 -21.82 -13.83 -1.12
N LEU A 39 -21.79 -12.50 -0.92
CA LEU A 39 -20.80 -11.85 -0.05
C LEU A 39 -20.92 -12.30 1.41
N SER A 40 -22.14 -12.48 1.92
CA SER A 40 -22.37 -12.99 3.27
C SER A 40 -21.85 -14.41 3.44
N THR A 41 -22.16 -15.29 2.47
CA THR A 41 -21.69 -16.69 2.46
C THR A 41 -20.17 -16.75 2.39
N PHE A 42 -19.58 -15.96 1.48
CA PHE A 42 -18.14 -15.89 1.31
C PHE A 42 -17.45 -15.37 2.57
N ARG A 43 -18.01 -14.34 3.21
CA ARG A 43 -17.50 -13.82 4.48
C ARG A 43 -17.47 -14.93 5.52
N SER A 44 -18.57 -15.65 5.75
CA SER A 44 -18.60 -16.77 6.70
C SER A 44 -17.53 -17.83 6.39
N GLN A 45 -17.36 -18.20 5.12
CA GLN A 45 -16.34 -19.17 4.72
C GLN A 45 -14.91 -18.67 4.95
N LEU A 46 -14.67 -17.38 4.68
CA LEU A 46 -13.38 -16.74 4.93
C LEU A 46 -13.09 -16.68 6.44
N GLU A 47 -14.11 -16.44 7.26
CA GLU A 47 -14.02 -16.42 8.72
C GLU A 47 -13.68 -17.82 9.27
N ASP A 48 -14.31 -18.87 8.75
CA ASP A 48 -14.02 -20.26 9.11
C ASP A 48 -12.62 -20.70 8.64
N PHE A 49 -12.21 -20.28 7.45
CA PHE A 49 -10.87 -20.51 6.93
C PHE A 49 -9.82 -19.87 7.84
N ALA A 50 -10.01 -18.61 8.20
CA ALA A 50 -9.15 -17.89 9.13
C ALA A 50 -9.08 -18.55 10.51
N ARG A 51 -10.21 -19.01 11.05
CA ARG A 51 -10.26 -19.78 12.32
C ARG A 51 -9.40 -21.04 12.23
N LYS A 52 -9.59 -21.83 11.17
CA LYS A 52 -8.90 -23.11 10.99
C LYS A 52 -7.40 -22.94 10.77
N HIS A 53 -7.00 -21.91 10.05
CA HIS A 53 -5.61 -21.68 9.64
C HIS A 53 -4.92 -20.54 10.39
N LYS A 54 -5.46 -20.10 11.54
CA LYS A 54 -4.92 -18.98 12.33
C LYS A 54 -3.41 -19.08 12.59
N ASN A 55 -2.94 -20.26 12.99
CA ASN A 55 -1.53 -20.49 13.29
C ASN A 55 -0.65 -20.46 12.03
N ASP A 56 -1.18 -20.93 10.90
CA ASP A 56 -0.47 -20.93 9.62
C ASP A 56 -0.33 -19.49 9.10
N ILE A 57 -1.40 -18.68 9.19
CA ILE A 57 -1.39 -17.25 8.85
C ILE A 57 -0.37 -16.50 9.71
N ARG A 58 -0.24 -16.87 10.99
CA ARG A 58 0.69 -16.22 11.90
C ARG A 58 2.15 -16.64 11.65
N LYS A 59 2.42 -17.91 11.43
CA LYS A 59 3.80 -18.44 11.37
C LYS A 59 4.43 -18.40 9.97
N ASN A 60 3.62 -18.53 8.91
CA ASN A 60 4.11 -18.64 7.55
C ASN A 60 3.86 -17.35 6.76
N PRO A 61 4.90 -16.54 6.46
CA PRO A 61 4.72 -15.28 5.75
C PRO A 61 4.15 -15.44 4.34
N ALA A 62 4.50 -16.52 3.63
CA ALA A 62 3.97 -16.78 2.29
C ALA A 62 2.46 -17.04 2.33
N PHE A 63 2.03 -17.84 3.31
CA PHE A 63 0.60 -18.12 3.51
C PHE A 63 -0.16 -16.88 4.00
N ARG A 64 0.44 -16.08 4.88
CA ARG A 64 -0.10 -14.78 5.30
C ARG A 64 -0.33 -13.85 4.12
N SER A 65 0.64 -13.75 3.21
CA SER A 65 0.51 -12.89 2.01
C SER A 65 -0.62 -13.36 1.10
N GLN A 66 -0.74 -14.67 0.86
CA GLN A 66 -1.85 -15.25 0.09
C GLN A 66 -3.21 -15.00 0.74
N PHE A 67 -3.29 -15.10 2.08
CA PHE A 67 -4.50 -14.76 2.83
C PHE A 67 -4.89 -13.29 2.64
N HIS A 68 -3.93 -12.38 2.70
CA HIS A 68 -4.18 -10.96 2.41
C HIS A 68 -4.64 -10.71 0.98
N GLU A 69 -4.04 -11.38 -0.01
CA GLU A 69 -4.46 -11.28 -1.41
C GLU A 69 -5.90 -11.75 -1.60
N MET A 70 -6.28 -12.85 -0.95
CA MET A 70 -7.65 -13.36 -0.96
C MET A 70 -8.62 -12.33 -0.34
N CYS A 71 -8.28 -11.73 0.80
CA CYS A 71 -9.10 -10.69 1.42
C CYS A 71 -9.27 -9.47 0.50
N ALA A 72 -8.18 -9.03 -0.14
CA ALA A 72 -8.18 -7.87 -1.03
C ALA A 72 -9.06 -8.08 -2.28
N LYS A 73 -9.04 -9.28 -2.89
CA LYS A 73 -9.90 -9.62 -4.04
C LYS A 73 -11.40 -9.50 -3.75
N VAL A 74 -11.77 -9.61 -2.48
CA VAL A 74 -13.16 -9.56 -2.01
C VAL A 74 -13.52 -8.14 -1.51
N GLY A 75 -12.54 -7.24 -1.42
CA GLY A 75 -12.72 -5.91 -0.87
C GLY A 75 -12.73 -5.87 0.66
N VAL A 76 -12.17 -6.89 1.32
CA VAL A 76 -12.01 -6.94 2.77
C VAL A 76 -10.56 -6.62 3.13
N ASP A 77 -10.35 -5.64 4.01
CA ASP A 77 -9.03 -5.39 4.60
C ASP A 77 -9.02 -5.95 6.05
N PRO A 78 -8.29 -7.05 6.30
CA PRO A 78 -8.21 -7.65 7.64
C PRO A 78 -7.49 -6.75 8.66
N LEU A 79 -6.86 -5.66 8.20
CA LEU A 79 -6.12 -4.69 9.02
C LEU A 79 -6.82 -3.33 9.11
N ALA A 80 -8.06 -3.19 8.66
CA ALA A 80 -8.75 -1.90 8.66
C ALA A 80 -9.23 -1.46 10.06
N SER A 81 -9.50 -2.38 10.98
CA SER A 81 -10.07 -2.05 12.29
C SER A 81 -9.61 -2.99 13.40
N ASN A 82 -9.28 -2.41 14.55
CA ASN A 82 -8.90 -3.13 15.78
C ASN A 82 -10.11 -3.71 16.50
N LYS A 83 -11.29 -3.18 16.20
CA LYS A 83 -12.59 -3.75 16.61
C LYS A 83 -13.20 -4.58 15.48
N GLY A 84 -12.44 -4.80 14.40
CA GLY A 84 -12.84 -5.65 13.31
C GLY A 84 -12.77 -7.11 13.75
N PHE A 85 -13.71 -7.90 13.25
CA PHE A 85 -13.76 -9.34 13.46
C PHE A 85 -12.39 -10.03 13.27
N TRP A 86 -11.63 -9.61 12.24
CA TRP A 86 -10.32 -10.17 11.90
C TRP A 86 -9.24 -9.88 12.93
N ALA A 87 -9.25 -8.70 13.56
CA ALA A 87 -8.28 -8.33 14.57
C ALA A 87 -8.45 -9.20 15.83
N GLU A 88 -9.69 -9.34 16.31
CA GLU A 88 -10.02 -10.18 17.47
C GLU A 88 -9.79 -11.67 17.17
N LEU A 89 -10.21 -12.13 15.99
CA LEU A 89 -10.11 -13.53 15.62
C LEU A 89 -8.66 -13.98 15.41
N LEU A 90 -7.89 -13.24 14.60
CA LEU A 90 -6.57 -13.66 14.15
C LEU A 90 -5.42 -13.08 14.98
N GLY A 91 -5.64 -11.96 15.69
CA GLY A 91 -4.55 -11.19 16.31
C GLY A 91 -3.60 -10.57 15.28
N ILE A 92 -4.02 -10.52 14.01
CA ILE A 92 -3.16 -10.06 12.91
C ILE A 92 -2.94 -8.55 12.97
N GLY A 93 -3.92 -7.79 13.49
CA GLY A 93 -3.77 -6.35 13.75
C GLY A 93 -2.61 -6.08 14.71
N ASP A 94 -2.59 -6.75 15.87
CA ASP A 94 -1.55 -6.59 16.89
C ASP A 94 -0.15 -6.87 16.33
N PHE A 95 -0.02 -7.93 15.52
CA PHE A 95 1.23 -8.24 14.82
C PHE A 95 1.74 -7.07 13.96
N TYR A 96 0.87 -6.46 13.15
CA TYR A 96 1.25 -5.34 12.29
C TYR A 96 1.48 -4.04 13.06
N TYR A 97 0.81 -3.82 14.19
CA TYR A 97 1.11 -2.68 15.06
C TYR A 97 2.46 -2.82 15.75
N GLU A 98 2.75 -4.00 16.30
CA GLU A 98 4.06 -4.30 16.88
C GLU A 98 5.16 -4.13 15.83
N LEU A 99 4.93 -4.63 14.61
CA LEU A 99 5.86 -4.45 13.50
C LEU A 99 6.03 -2.98 13.13
N GLY A 100 4.94 -2.21 13.11
CA GLY A 100 4.96 -0.76 12.87
C GLY A 100 5.80 -0.02 13.90
N VAL A 101 5.64 -0.33 15.20
CA VAL A 101 6.45 0.27 16.27
C VAL A 101 7.94 -0.07 16.11
N GLN A 102 8.26 -1.32 15.76
CA GLN A 102 9.64 -1.73 15.50
C GLN A 102 10.25 -1.01 14.30
N ILE A 103 9.48 -0.78 13.24
CA ILE A 103 9.89 0.00 12.06
C ILE A 103 10.18 1.45 12.46
N VAL A 104 9.28 2.08 13.22
CA VAL A 104 9.46 3.46 13.71
C VAL A 104 10.74 3.57 14.53
N ASP A 105 10.97 2.65 15.46
CA ASP A 105 12.18 2.63 16.30
C ASP A 105 13.46 2.47 15.45
N ILE A 106 13.48 1.54 14.49
CA ILE A 106 14.63 1.39 13.57
C ILE A 106 14.88 2.69 12.81
N CYS A 107 13.84 3.30 12.23
CA CYS A 107 13.98 4.55 11.50
C CYS A 107 14.50 5.69 12.39
N LEU A 108 14.02 5.80 13.63
CA LEU A 108 14.52 6.79 14.61
C LEU A 108 15.99 6.53 14.97
N SER A 109 16.37 5.28 15.20
CA SER A 109 17.74 4.91 15.59
C SER A 109 18.78 5.09 14.46
N THR A 110 18.34 4.95 13.20
CA THR A 110 19.22 5.06 12.03
C THR A 110 19.24 6.46 11.43
N ARG A 111 18.31 7.34 11.82
CA ARG A 111 18.15 8.71 11.28
C ARG A 111 19.44 9.52 11.26
N ALA A 112 20.24 9.46 12.33
CA ALA A 112 21.49 10.22 12.40
C ALA A 112 22.54 9.81 11.34
N HIS A 113 22.40 8.61 10.77
CA HIS A 113 23.36 8.04 9.82
C HIS A 113 22.85 8.10 8.37
N ASN A 114 21.53 8.17 8.15
CA ASN A 114 20.94 8.04 6.82
C ASN A 114 19.91 9.13 6.47
N GLY A 115 19.80 10.17 7.32
CA GLY A 115 18.87 11.29 7.12
C GLY A 115 17.39 10.91 7.17
N GLY A 116 17.05 9.68 7.56
CA GLY A 116 15.67 9.17 7.54
C GLY A 116 15.26 8.50 6.22
N LEU A 117 16.21 8.19 5.33
CA LEU A 117 16.03 7.28 4.19
C LEU A 117 16.74 5.95 4.45
N ILE A 118 15.99 4.85 4.50
CA ILE A 118 16.56 3.50 4.66
C ILE A 118 16.09 2.59 3.53
N SER A 119 16.95 1.72 3.01
CA SER A 119 16.49 0.73 2.02
C SER A 119 15.53 -0.28 2.66
N LEU A 120 14.50 -0.70 1.93
CA LEU A 120 13.55 -1.68 2.45
C LEU A 120 14.23 -3.00 2.82
N GLU A 121 15.24 -3.40 2.05
CA GLU A 121 16.08 -4.57 2.30
C GLU A 121 16.81 -4.46 3.66
N GLU A 122 17.45 -3.32 3.91
CA GLU A 122 18.15 -3.05 5.17
C GLU A 122 17.18 -2.97 6.35
N LEU A 123 16.03 -2.32 6.18
CA LEU A 123 14.98 -2.29 7.19
C LEU A 123 14.52 -3.71 7.55
N CYS A 124 14.27 -4.57 6.54
CA CYS A 124 13.90 -5.97 6.75
C CYS A 124 15.01 -6.75 7.47
N LYS A 125 16.28 -6.49 7.13
CA LYS A 125 17.44 -7.10 7.81
C LYS A 125 17.51 -6.69 9.28
N LEU A 126 17.36 -5.40 9.59
CA LEU A 126 17.37 -4.88 10.97
C LEU A 126 16.18 -5.38 11.78
N LEU A 127 14.99 -5.45 11.17
CA LEU A 127 13.81 -6.08 11.78
C LEU A 127 14.05 -7.56 12.09
N GLY A 128 14.60 -8.31 11.14
CA GLY A 128 14.94 -9.71 11.32
C GLY A 128 15.95 -9.92 12.45
N GLN A 129 16.90 -9.00 12.61
CA GLN A 129 17.86 -9.01 13.73
C GLN A 129 17.20 -8.74 15.07
N ARG A 130 16.33 -7.73 15.17
CA ARG A 130 15.58 -7.41 16.40
C ARG A 130 14.61 -8.54 16.80
N ARG A 131 14.07 -9.25 15.82
CA ARG A 131 13.15 -10.38 16.02
C ARG A 131 13.86 -11.75 16.06
N LYS A 132 15.19 -11.80 16.26
CA LYS A 132 15.91 -13.07 16.45
C LYS A 132 15.34 -13.81 17.68
N GLY A 133 14.60 -14.89 17.43
CA GLY A 133 13.90 -15.67 18.47
C GLY A 133 12.39 -15.46 18.52
N ALA A 134 11.84 -14.52 17.74
CA ALA A 134 10.39 -14.40 17.57
C ALA A 134 9.83 -15.62 16.82
N ARG A 135 8.65 -16.07 17.24
CA ARG A 135 7.96 -17.22 16.62
C ARG A 135 7.39 -16.92 15.23
N GLU A 136 7.29 -15.64 14.87
CA GLU A 136 6.72 -15.18 13.60
C GLU A 136 7.82 -14.60 12.72
N ALA A 137 8.06 -15.26 11.59
CA ALA A 137 8.88 -14.70 10.53
C ALA A 137 8.19 -13.48 9.89
N VAL A 138 8.99 -12.53 9.42
CA VAL A 138 8.54 -11.29 8.76
C VAL A 138 9.04 -11.31 7.32
N SER A 139 8.16 -11.01 6.37
CA SER A 139 8.49 -10.83 4.95
C SER A 139 8.51 -9.36 4.54
N GLU A 140 9.01 -9.08 3.35
CA GLU A 140 8.95 -7.73 2.77
C GLU A 140 7.50 -7.21 2.66
N ASP A 141 6.56 -8.08 2.26
CA ASP A 141 5.13 -7.74 2.18
C ASP A 141 4.59 -7.30 3.55
N ASP A 142 5.07 -7.91 4.64
CA ASP A 142 4.65 -7.53 5.98
C ASP A 142 5.14 -6.14 6.36
N CYS A 143 6.40 -5.83 6.02
CA CYS A 143 6.98 -4.50 6.23
C CYS A 143 6.21 -3.43 5.44
N LEU A 144 5.91 -3.70 4.17
CA LEU A 144 5.13 -2.79 3.33
C LEU A 144 3.72 -2.54 3.90
N ARG A 145 3.04 -3.59 4.36
CA ARG A 145 1.73 -3.47 5.00
C ARG A 145 1.81 -2.67 6.30
N ALA A 146 2.79 -2.95 7.16
CA ALA A 146 2.99 -2.18 8.39
C ALA A 146 3.23 -0.69 8.10
N ILE A 147 4.11 -0.36 7.13
CA ILE A 147 4.38 1.02 6.73
C ILE A 147 3.11 1.69 6.16
N SER A 148 2.31 0.97 5.36
CA SER A 148 1.05 1.50 4.86
C SER A 148 0.08 1.90 5.97
N LYS A 149 0.12 1.20 7.11
CA LYS A 149 -0.69 1.50 8.30
C LYS A 149 -0.15 2.68 9.10
N LEU A 150 1.16 2.93 9.06
CA LEU A 150 1.75 4.12 9.69
C LEU A 150 1.34 5.43 9.00
N LYS A 151 0.87 5.39 7.74
CA LYS A 151 0.39 6.58 7.02
C LYS A 151 -0.75 7.33 7.74
N VAL A 152 -1.52 6.65 8.59
CA VAL A 152 -2.58 7.29 9.39
C VAL A 152 -2.04 8.26 10.45
N LEU A 153 -0.74 8.16 10.78
CA LEU A 153 -0.05 9.05 11.72
C LEU A 153 0.45 10.33 11.05
N GLY A 154 0.31 10.46 9.72
CA GLY A 154 0.76 11.60 8.92
C GLY A 154 1.72 11.20 7.80
N SER A 155 2.31 12.20 7.14
CA SER A 155 3.22 12.03 5.98
C SER A 155 4.65 11.58 6.33
N GLY A 156 4.91 11.19 7.59
CA GLY A 156 6.25 10.85 8.06
C GLY A 156 6.78 9.53 7.50
N PHE A 157 5.92 8.53 7.26
CA PHE A 157 6.36 7.21 6.81
C PHE A 157 5.82 6.88 5.42
N GLU A 158 6.71 6.74 4.45
CA GLU A 158 6.35 6.42 3.08
C GLU A 158 7.39 5.50 2.42
N VAL A 159 6.91 4.62 1.55
CA VAL A 159 7.77 3.84 0.66
C VAL A 159 7.87 4.57 -0.67
N ILE A 160 9.08 4.96 -1.04
CA ILE A 160 9.40 5.58 -2.34
C ILE A 160 10.22 4.60 -3.18
N SER A 161 10.06 4.67 -4.49
CA SER A 161 10.85 3.88 -5.44
C SER A 161 11.89 4.78 -6.08
N VAL A 162 13.17 4.41 -5.94
CA VAL A 162 14.28 5.09 -6.59
C VAL A 162 14.99 4.05 -7.46
N GLY A 163 14.93 4.22 -8.78
CA GLY A 163 15.36 3.20 -9.74
C GLY A 163 14.71 1.84 -9.48
N LYS A 164 15.52 0.83 -9.17
CA LYS A 164 15.06 -0.55 -8.90
C LYS A 164 14.85 -0.86 -7.41
N ARG A 165 15.21 0.06 -6.51
CA ARG A 165 15.15 -0.17 -5.06
C ARG A 165 13.99 0.58 -4.44
N LYS A 166 13.39 -0.03 -3.42
CA LYS A 166 12.40 0.62 -2.54
C LYS A 166 13.13 1.19 -1.33
N LEU A 167 12.89 2.46 -1.05
CA LEU A 167 13.38 3.13 0.14
C LEU A 167 12.20 3.49 1.04
N VAL A 168 12.42 3.48 2.34
CA VAL A 168 11.46 3.92 3.35
C VAL A 168 11.93 5.28 3.85
N ARG A 169 11.12 6.29 3.57
CA ARG A 169 11.27 7.64 4.10
C ARG A 169 10.54 7.72 5.44
N SER A 170 11.23 8.23 6.45
CA SER A 170 10.73 8.36 7.84
C SER A 170 10.65 9.81 8.34
N VAL A 171 11.06 10.75 7.49
CA VAL A 171 11.03 12.19 7.73
C VAL A 171 10.24 12.89 6.62
N PRO A 172 9.51 13.98 6.92
CA PRO A 172 8.82 14.76 5.90
C PRO A 172 9.83 15.60 5.11
N THR A 173 10.49 14.98 4.13
CA THR A 173 11.40 15.65 3.21
C THR A 173 10.82 15.64 1.80
N GLU A 174 10.82 16.79 1.15
CA GLU A 174 10.34 16.95 -0.23
C GLU A 174 11.44 16.53 -1.23
N LEU A 175 11.34 15.27 -1.68
CA LEU A 175 12.18 14.76 -2.74
C LEU A 175 11.51 15.02 -4.09
N ASN A 176 12.06 15.98 -4.84
CA ASN A 176 11.64 16.25 -6.20
C ASN A 176 12.26 15.22 -7.18
N LYS A 177 11.99 15.38 -8.48
CA LYS A 177 12.53 14.49 -9.51
C LYS A 177 14.06 14.50 -9.55
N ASP A 178 14.66 15.65 -9.31
CA ASP A 178 16.10 15.85 -9.40
C ASP A 178 16.83 15.07 -8.29
N HIS A 179 16.32 15.17 -7.06
CA HIS A 179 16.83 14.40 -5.92
C HIS A 179 16.73 12.89 -6.19
N ASN A 180 15.63 12.43 -6.80
CA ASN A 180 15.47 11.02 -7.15
C ASN A 180 16.46 10.55 -8.22
N GLU A 181 16.76 11.36 -9.25
CA GLU A 181 17.75 11.02 -10.28
C GLU A 181 19.18 10.94 -9.69
N ILE A 182 19.53 11.84 -8.76
CA ILE A 182 20.82 11.79 -8.03
C ILE A 182 20.90 10.55 -7.13
N LEU A 183 19.85 10.28 -6.34
CA LEU A 183 19.79 9.09 -5.49
C LEU A 183 19.86 7.80 -6.30
N GLU A 184 19.29 7.78 -7.52
CA GLU A 184 19.39 6.63 -8.44
C GLU A 184 20.82 6.42 -8.94
N LEU A 185 21.54 7.50 -9.30
CA LEU A 185 22.97 7.41 -9.65
C LEU A 185 23.82 6.91 -8.49
N ALA A 186 23.54 7.36 -7.27
CA ALA A 186 24.25 6.98 -6.07
C ALA A 186 24.12 5.48 -5.75
N GLN A 187 23.09 4.78 -6.24
CA GLN A 187 22.88 3.36 -5.93
C GLN A 187 24.03 2.46 -6.40
N ALA A 188 24.78 2.87 -7.43
CA ALA A 188 25.87 2.08 -7.98
C ALA A 188 27.15 2.12 -7.12
N GLN A 189 27.45 3.28 -6.52
CA GLN A 189 28.75 3.56 -5.90
C GLN A 189 28.64 3.97 -4.42
N GLY A 190 27.46 4.36 -3.96
CA GLY A 190 27.21 4.89 -2.61
C GLY A 190 27.49 6.39 -2.47
N PHE A 191 28.06 7.03 -3.49
CA PHE A 191 28.33 8.48 -3.56
C PHE A 191 28.11 9.00 -4.98
N VAL A 192 27.99 10.32 -5.13
CA VAL A 192 27.85 11.02 -6.41
C VAL A 192 28.63 12.32 -6.34
N THR A 193 29.27 12.73 -7.45
CA THR A 193 29.94 14.03 -7.58
C THR A 193 29.22 14.92 -8.58
N VAL A 194 29.40 16.24 -8.46
CA VAL A 194 28.84 17.23 -9.42
C VAL A 194 29.22 16.86 -10.86
N ASP A 195 30.50 16.55 -11.11
CA ASP A 195 30.99 16.14 -12.43
C ASP A 195 30.30 14.88 -12.98
N GLU A 196 29.94 13.93 -12.12
CA GLU A 196 29.22 12.73 -12.53
C GLU A 196 27.76 13.04 -12.87
N VAL A 197 27.07 13.88 -12.07
CA VAL A 197 25.71 14.34 -12.36
C VAL A 197 25.68 15.07 -13.71
N GLN A 198 26.61 15.99 -13.93
CA GLN A 198 26.69 16.75 -15.18
C GLN A 198 26.90 15.83 -16.38
N ARG A 199 27.82 14.86 -16.30
CA ARG A 199 28.11 13.95 -17.42
C ARG A 199 26.99 12.94 -17.67
N ARG A 200 26.42 12.36 -16.61
CA ARG A 200 25.43 11.27 -16.72
C ARG A 200 24.03 11.79 -17.03
N LEU A 201 23.62 12.90 -16.42
CA LEU A 201 22.29 13.47 -16.60
C LEU A 201 22.26 14.65 -17.58
N SER A 202 23.42 15.10 -18.07
CA SER A 202 23.54 16.28 -18.95
C SER A 202 22.98 17.55 -18.30
N TRP A 203 23.17 17.70 -16.99
CA TRP A 203 22.71 18.86 -16.24
C TRP A 203 23.74 19.99 -16.22
N PRO A 204 23.29 21.26 -16.14
CA PRO A 204 24.18 22.39 -15.88
C PRO A 204 24.74 22.34 -14.45
N SER A 205 25.93 22.90 -14.25
CA SER A 205 26.64 22.86 -12.95
C SER A 205 25.80 23.41 -11.81
N GLY A 206 25.17 24.59 -11.98
CA GLY A 206 24.35 25.21 -10.93
C GLY A 206 23.22 24.30 -10.45
N ARG A 207 22.46 23.69 -11.37
CA ARG A 207 21.37 22.76 -11.01
C ARG A 207 21.87 21.53 -10.25
N ALA A 208 23.02 20.97 -10.66
CA ALA A 208 23.60 19.81 -10.00
C ALA A 208 24.09 20.16 -8.58
N THR A 209 24.72 21.32 -8.43
CA THR A 209 25.17 21.84 -7.12
C THR A 209 23.98 22.10 -6.20
N ASP A 210 22.96 22.86 -6.66
CA ASP A 210 21.78 23.20 -5.86
C ASP A 210 21.05 21.94 -5.35
N ALA A 211 20.92 20.93 -6.22
CA ALA A 211 20.27 19.66 -5.87
C ALA A 211 21.11 18.82 -4.90
N LEU A 212 22.44 18.84 -5.00
CA LEU A 212 23.33 18.16 -4.07
C LEU A 212 23.39 18.87 -2.71
N GLU A 213 23.43 20.21 -2.69
CA GLU A 213 23.36 21.02 -1.47
C GLU A 213 22.06 20.75 -0.72
N THR A 214 20.92 20.69 -1.42
CA THR A 214 19.63 20.34 -0.80
C THR A 214 19.68 18.95 -0.15
N LEU A 215 20.34 17.97 -0.76
CA LEU A 215 20.49 16.62 -0.18
C LEU A 215 21.40 16.62 1.07
N LEU A 216 22.40 17.50 1.12
CA LEU A 216 23.26 17.70 2.29
C LEU A 216 22.48 18.39 3.43
N ASP A 217 21.73 19.45 3.12
CA ASP A 217 20.93 20.20 4.09
C ASP A 217 19.84 19.34 4.75
N GLU A 218 19.25 18.43 3.98
CA GLU A 218 18.27 17.44 4.47
C GLU A 218 18.93 16.27 5.22
N GLY A 219 20.26 16.21 5.28
CA GLY A 219 21.03 15.15 5.94
C GLY A 219 20.95 13.79 5.25
N LEU A 220 20.53 13.77 3.97
CA LEU A 220 20.44 12.56 3.14
C LEU A 220 21.78 12.19 2.50
N ALA A 221 22.71 13.14 2.45
CA ALA A 221 24.09 12.96 2.06
C ALA A 221 25.01 13.52 3.15
N ILE A 222 26.27 13.10 3.12
CA ILE A 222 27.34 13.59 4.00
C ILE A 222 28.51 13.97 3.08
N ASP A 223 29.14 15.11 3.35
CA ASP A 223 30.33 15.63 2.65
C ASP A 223 31.62 14.91 3.11
#